data_AF-A0A4R1UTA9-F1
#
_entry.id   AF-A0A4R1UTA9-F1
#
_cell.length_a   1.000
_cell.length_b   1.000
_cell.length_c   1.000
_cell.angle_alpha   90.00
_cell.angle_beta   90.00
_cell.angle_gamma   90.00
#
_symmetry.space_group_name_H-M   'P 1'
#
loop_
_entity.id
_entity.type
_entity.pdbx_description
1 polymer ?
#
loop_
_entity_poly.entity_id
_entity_poly.type
_entity_poly.pdbx_seq_one_letter_code
_entity_poly.pdbx_strand_id
1 'polypeptide(L)'
;MQADRRPTVTDEVITINDDLDINYGVFKNGFTFRRAPNSWRLWPMLEFVAPKLNPTIAEMYEAGVAWTLCEHVSVAIAGWADYVFEGPKGPIIQRWTPGCHNVENGGGYLPAGEFTRRFHDDFTLCCVVQKFRRTPSVQYHFEVLAGPAVLDREVLFVHYATGARQQQTDFDLPAGHALEVAAGDIAIVGRLR
;
A
#
# COMPACT_ATOMS: atom_id res chain seq x y z
N MET A 1 -11.14 27.90 0.92
CA MET A 1 -11.70 26.96 -0.08
C MET A 1 -10.76 25.79 -0.46
N GLN A 2 -9.69 25.48 0.30
CA GLN A 2 -8.76 24.39 -0.03
C GLN A 2 -9.10 23.06 0.69
N ALA A 3 -9.83 23.11 1.81
CA ALA A 3 -10.20 21.94 2.62
C ALA A 3 -11.21 20.99 1.95
N ASP A 4 -12.05 21.49 1.03
CA ASP A 4 -13.05 20.69 0.31
C ASP A 4 -12.48 19.78 -0.78
N ARG A 5 -11.18 19.90 -1.10
CA ARG A 5 -10.51 19.06 -2.10
C ARG A 5 -9.69 17.91 -1.52
N ARG A 6 -9.43 17.89 -0.21
CA ARG A 6 -8.68 16.79 0.42
C ARG A 6 -9.62 15.59 0.60
N PRO A 7 -9.25 14.41 0.09
CA PRO A 7 -10.09 13.22 0.19
C PRO A 7 -10.08 12.59 1.60
N THR A 8 -9.10 12.93 2.44
CA THR A 8 -8.96 12.42 3.81
C THR A 8 -9.60 13.32 4.87
N VAL A 9 -10.15 12.69 5.90
CA VAL A 9 -10.67 13.30 7.15
C VAL A 9 -9.52 13.48 8.14
N THR A 10 -8.75 12.41 8.34
CA THR A 10 -7.57 12.38 9.21
C THR A 10 -6.40 11.74 8.47
N ASP A 11 -5.20 12.13 8.89
CA ASP A 11 -3.94 11.54 8.46
C ASP A 11 -3.05 11.47 9.70
N GLU A 12 -2.89 10.27 10.25
CA GLU A 12 -1.93 10.00 11.30
C GLU A 12 -0.63 9.50 10.67
N VAL A 13 0.50 9.95 11.20
CA VAL A 13 1.83 9.67 10.63
C VAL A 13 2.74 9.11 11.71
N ILE A 14 3.37 7.98 11.42
CA ILE A 14 4.39 7.35 12.25
C ILE A 14 5.69 7.37 11.47
N THR A 15 6.71 8.03 12.00
CA THR A 15 8.02 8.10 11.34
C THR A 15 8.77 6.79 11.47
N ILE A 16 9.25 6.28 10.32
CA ILE A 16 10.09 5.08 10.25
C ILE A 16 11.57 5.47 10.23
N ASN A 17 11.96 6.36 9.32
CA ASN A 17 13.33 6.88 9.21
C ASN A 17 13.32 8.23 8.46
N ASP A 18 14.49 8.71 8.02
CA ASP A 18 14.62 9.97 7.28
C ASP A 18 13.91 9.98 5.91
N ASP A 19 13.60 8.80 5.36
CA ASP A 19 13.04 8.62 4.02
C ASP A 19 11.57 8.17 4.02
N LEU A 20 11.13 7.45 5.07
CA LEU A 20 9.86 6.76 5.12
C LEU A 20 8.99 7.18 6.31
N ASP A 21 7.70 7.25 6.06
CA ASP A 21 6.64 7.34 7.07
C ASP A 21 5.59 6.24 6.82
N ILE A 22 4.94 5.80 7.89
CA ILE A 22 3.63 5.15 7.80
C ILE A 22 2.57 6.24 7.89
N ASN A 23 1.60 6.21 6.98
CA ASN A 23 0.44 7.10 6.98
C ASN A 23 -0.85 6.29 7.10
N TYR A 24 -1.62 6.58 8.15
CA TYR A 24 -2.98 6.10 8.35
C TYR A 24 -3.96 7.18 7.89
N GLY A 25 -4.52 6.99 6.70
CA GLY A 25 -5.46 7.95 6.10
C GLY A 25 -6.90 7.44 6.16
N VAL A 26 -7.77 8.16 6.88
CA VAL A 26 -9.22 7.91 6.87
C VAL A 26 -9.86 8.77 5.79
N PHE A 27 -10.62 8.16 4.88
CA PHE A 27 -11.20 8.85 3.72
C PHE A 27 -12.64 9.29 3.97
N LYS A 28 -13.01 10.44 3.39
CA LYS A 28 -14.37 11.01 3.49
C LYS A 28 -15.39 10.12 2.78
N ASN A 29 -16.39 9.64 3.51
CA ASN A 29 -17.47 8.83 2.93
C ASN A 29 -18.19 9.56 1.79
N GLY A 30 -18.48 8.83 0.72
CA GLY A 30 -19.11 9.35 -0.48
C GLY A 30 -18.22 10.21 -1.36
N PHE A 31 -17.01 10.60 -0.91
CA PHE A 31 -16.08 11.37 -1.72
C PHE A 31 -15.55 10.51 -2.88
N THR A 32 -15.59 11.06 -4.09
CA THR A 32 -14.99 10.43 -5.27
C THR A 32 -13.69 11.15 -5.62
N PHE A 33 -12.60 10.40 -5.64
CA PHE A 33 -11.28 10.91 -5.93
C PHE A 33 -10.77 10.34 -7.25
N ARG A 34 -10.55 11.23 -8.22
CA ARG A 34 -9.97 10.92 -9.53
C ARG A 34 -8.45 11.09 -9.47
N ARG A 35 -7.71 10.07 -9.90
CA ARG A 35 -6.25 10.10 -10.08
C ARG A 35 -5.95 10.11 -11.57
N ALA A 36 -5.20 11.12 -12.01
CA ALA A 36 -4.74 11.22 -13.39
C ALA A 36 -3.68 10.15 -13.70
N PRO A 37 -3.49 9.79 -14.98
CA PRO A 37 -2.40 8.91 -15.39
C PRO A 37 -1.05 9.42 -14.90
N ASN A 38 -0.12 8.51 -14.61
CA ASN A 38 1.25 8.85 -14.15
C ASN A 38 1.31 9.75 -12.90
N SER A 39 0.31 9.65 -12.01
CA SER A 39 0.28 10.35 -10.71
C SER A 39 1.47 9.98 -9.82
N TRP A 40 2.11 8.84 -10.08
CA TRP A 40 3.16 8.24 -9.25
C TRP A 40 4.58 8.45 -9.81
N ARG A 41 4.73 9.20 -10.91
CA ARG A 41 6.03 9.36 -11.62
C ARG A 41 7.18 9.95 -10.78
N LEU A 42 6.86 10.53 -9.62
CA LEU A 42 7.84 11.07 -8.69
C LEU A 42 8.30 10.04 -7.65
N TRP A 43 7.62 8.89 -7.58
CA TRP A 43 8.01 7.81 -6.70
C TRP A 43 9.11 6.99 -7.37
N PRO A 44 10.04 6.39 -6.61
CA PRO A 44 11.02 5.47 -7.15
C PRO A 44 10.33 4.28 -7.81
N MET A 45 10.50 4.21 -9.12
CA MET A 45 9.98 3.13 -9.94
C MET A 45 10.90 1.92 -9.80
N LEU A 46 10.30 0.74 -9.68
CA LEU A 46 11.00 -0.53 -9.71
C LEU A 46 10.87 -1.16 -11.10
N GLU A 47 11.74 -2.13 -11.40
CA GLU A 47 11.57 -2.97 -12.58
C GLU A 47 10.21 -3.68 -12.51
N PHE A 48 9.41 -3.53 -13.56
CA PHE A 48 8.07 -4.10 -13.58
C PHE A 48 8.14 -5.63 -13.71
N VAL A 49 7.48 -6.32 -12.78
CA VAL A 49 7.24 -7.77 -12.84
C VAL A 49 5.73 -7.97 -12.90
N ALA A 50 5.24 -8.89 -13.73
CA ALA A 50 3.80 -9.19 -13.77
C ALA A 50 3.35 -9.81 -12.42
N PRO A 51 2.30 -9.27 -11.76
CA PRO A 51 1.81 -9.81 -10.50
C PRO A 51 1.09 -11.14 -10.72
N LYS A 52 1.19 -12.05 -9.73
CA LYS A 52 0.62 -13.40 -9.80
C LYS A 52 0.02 -13.88 -8.49
N LEU A 53 0.57 -13.46 -7.36
CA LEU A 53 0.24 -14.03 -6.05
C LEU A 53 -0.85 -13.27 -5.33
N ASN A 54 -0.85 -11.93 -5.43
CA ASN A 54 -1.85 -11.11 -4.77
C ASN A 54 -3.07 -10.94 -5.70
N PRO A 55 -4.23 -11.55 -5.39
CA PRO A 55 -5.40 -11.52 -6.27
C PRO A 55 -5.94 -10.11 -6.49
N THR A 56 -5.78 -9.20 -5.51
CA THR A 56 -6.21 -7.80 -5.62
C THR A 56 -5.56 -7.11 -6.83
N ILE A 57 -4.34 -7.48 -7.20
CA ILE A 57 -3.60 -6.85 -8.31
C ILE A 57 -3.52 -7.77 -9.52
N ALA A 58 -3.38 -9.08 -9.32
CA ALA A 58 -3.25 -10.06 -10.40
C ALA A 58 -4.52 -10.14 -11.25
N GLU A 59 -5.69 -10.21 -10.64
CA GLU A 59 -6.97 -10.29 -11.38
C GLU A 59 -7.21 -9.03 -12.23
N MET A 60 -6.85 -7.85 -11.71
CA MET A 60 -7.00 -6.60 -12.46
C MET A 60 -5.99 -6.49 -13.60
N TYR A 61 -4.76 -6.96 -13.38
CA TYR A 61 -3.75 -7.06 -14.43
C TYR A 61 -4.22 -7.98 -15.56
N GLU A 62 -4.74 -9.17 -15.23
CA GLU A 62 -5.32 -10.12 -16.20
C GLU A 62 -6.53 -9.55 -16.93
N ALA A 63 -7.36 -8.75 -16.25
CA ALA A 63 -8.47 -8.02 -16.85
C ALA A 63 -8.04 -6.86 -17.77
N GLY A 64 -6.74 -6.56 -17.85
CA GLY A 64 -6.15 -5.58 -18.77
C GLY A 64 -5.92 -4.20 -18.17
N VAL A 65 -5.97 -4.05 -16.84
CA VAL A 65 -5.57 -2.80 -16.16
C VAL A 65 -4.05 -2.65 -16.26
N ALA A 66 -3.60 -1.48 -16.74
CA ALA A 66 -2.18 -1.17 -16.79
C ALA A 66 -1.64 -0.76 -15.42
N TRP A 67 -0.54 -1.38 -15.00
CA TRP A 67 0.10 -1.15 -13.70
C TRP A 67 1.54 -0.68 -13.84
N THR A 68 2.00 0.03 -12.81
CA THR A 68 3.41 0.31 -12.55
C THR A 68 3.80 -0.26 -11.20
N LEU A 69 5.08 -0.62 -11.03
CA LEU A 69 5.64 -1.07 -9.75
C LEU A 69 6.54 0.02 -9.16
N CYS A 70 6.36 0.34 -7.88
CA CYS A 70 7.09 1.42 -7.21
C CYS A 70 7.29 1.16 -5.71
N GLU A 71 8.15 1.94 -5.08
CA GLU A 71 8.41 1.90 -3.64
C GLU A 71 7.25 2.50 -2.84
N HIS A 72 6.19 1.70 -2.69
CA HIS A 72 5.00 2.07 -1.95
C HIS A 72 4.29 0.84 -1.39
N VAL A 73 3.53 1.07 -0.33
CA VAL A 73 2.58 0.10 0.22
C VAL A 73 1.27 0.81 0.49
N SER A 74 0.16 0.18 0.16
CA SER A 74 -1.19 0.52 0.60
C SER A 74 -1.87 -0.76 1.07
N VAL A 75 -2.34 -0.76 2.32
CA VAL A 75 -3.15 -1.83 2.92
C VAL A 75 -4.48 -1.23 3.37
N ALA A 76 -5.60 -1.80 2.94
CA ALA A 76 -6.91 -1.47 3.47
C ALA A 76 -7.12 -2.14 4.83
N ILE A 77 -7.45 -1.33 5.85
CA ILE A 77 -7.55 -1.79 7.24
C ILE A 77 -8.94 -1.60 7.86
N ALA A 78 -9.77 -0.72 7.29
CA ALA A 78 -11.15 -0.48 7.71
C ALA A 78 -11.99 0.08 6.55
N GLY A 79 -13.31 -0.01 6.67
CA GLY A 79 -14.26 0.43 5.65
C GLY A 79 -14.06 -0.26 4.29
N TRP A 80 -14.51 0.37 3.21
CA TRP A 80 -14.27 -0.14 1.87
C TRP A 80 -14.31 0.96 0.80
N ALA A 81 -13.76 0.67 -0.37
CA ALA A 81 -13.77 1.60 -1.49
C ALA A 81 -14.00 0.88 -2.82
N ASP A 82 -14.79 1.50 -3.70
CA ASP A 82 -14.90 1.07 -5.09
C ASP A 82 -13.82 1.79 -5.90
N TYR A 83 -12.98 1.01 -6.57
CA TYR A 83 -11.98 1.45 -7.53
C TYR A 83 -12.53 1.22 -8.92
N VAL A 84 -12.51 2.25 -9.77
CA VAL A 84 -12.92 2.16 -11.17
C VAL A 84 -11.73 2.48 -12.05
N PHE A 85 -11.24 1.47 -12.74
CA PHE A 85 -10.09 1.54 -13.64
C PHE A 85 -10.53 1.64 -15.10
N GLU A 86 -9.69 2.24 -15.94
CA GLU A 86 -9.80 2.09 -17.38
C GLU A 86 -9.43 0.65 -17.79
N GLY A 87 -10.25 0.03 -18.63
CA GLY A 87 -10.05 -1.31 -19.15
C GLY A 87 -10.31 -1.41 -20.65
N PRO A 88 -9.80 -2.47 -21.32
CA PRO A 88 -9.85 -2.59 -22.78
C PRO A 88 -11.28 -2.70 -23.36
N LYS A 89 -12.26 -3.12 -22.55
CA LYS A 89 -13.67 -3.28 -22.93
C LYS A 89 -14.60 -2.27 -22.27
N GLY A 90 -14.04 -1.27 -21.59
CA GLY A 90 -14.78 -0.33 -20.72
C GLY A 90 -14.28 -0.37 -19.27
N PRO A 91 -14.92 0.41 -18.39
CA PRO A 91 -14.49 0.53 -16.99
C PRO A 91 -14.56 -0.82 -16.24
N ILE A 92 -13.51 -1.11 -15.46
CA ILE A 92 -13.44 -2.28 -14.58
C ILE A 92 -13.58 -1.80 -13.14
N ILE A 93 -14.52 -2.37 -12.41
CA ILE A 93 -14.78 -2.01 -11.01
C ILE A 93 -14.23 -3.10 -10.10
N GLN A 94 -13.43 -2.70 -9.13
CA GLN A 94 -12.94 -3.55 -8.06
C GLN A 94 -13.29 -2.95 -6.71
N ARG A 95 -13.73 -3.79 -5.77
CA ARG A 95 -13.94 -3.36 -4.38
C ARG A 95 -12.72 -3.71 -3.53
N TRP A 96 -12.23 -2.72 -2.79
CA TRP A 96 -11.21 -2.89 -1.78
C TRP A 96 -11.86 -2.93 -0.40
N THR A 97 -11.66 -4.03 0.32
CA THR A 97 -12.10 -4.25 1.71
C THR A 97 -10.89 -4.46 2.62
N PRO A 98 -11.06 -4.54 3.96
CA PRO A 98 -9.94 -4.84 4.85
C PRO A 98 -9.25 -6.15 4.41
N GLY A 99 -7.92 -6.14 4.36
CA GLY A 99 -7.14 -7.24 3.79
C GLY A 99 -6.61 -6.98 2.38
N CYS A 100 -7.27 -6.15 1.58
CA CYS A 100 -6.75 -5.78 0.26
C CYS A 100 -5.47 -4.95 0.38
N HIS A 101 -4.46 -5.26 -0.44
CA HIS A 101 -3.23 -4.48 -0.53
C HIS A 101 -2.68 -4.48 -1.95
N ASN A 102 -1.78 -3.56 -2.26
CA ASN A 102 -1.16 -3.48 -3.59
C ASN A 102 0.26 -4.08 -3.67
N VAL A 103 0.72 -4.75 -2.63
CA VAL A 103 2.13 -5.20 -2.56
C VAL A 103 2.31 -6.59 -3.15
N GLU A 104 3.31 -6.73 -4.03
CA GLU A 104 3.94 -7.98 -4.48
C GLU A 104 5.31 -7.65 -5.10
N ASN A 105 6.19 -8.62 -5.30
CA ASN A 105 7.48 -8.44 -5.99
C ASN A 105 8.36 -7.30 -5.41
N GLY A 106 8.24 -7.06 -4.11
CA GLY A 106 9.05 -6.08 -3.37
C GLY A 106 8.53 -4.64 -3.42
N GLY A 107 7.37 -4.37 -4.01
CA GLY A 107 6.82 -3.02 -4.10
C GLY A 107 5.32 -2.97 -4.30
N GLY A 108 4.80 -1.75 -4.42
CA GLY A 108 3.40 -1.46 -4.60
C GLY A 108 3.03 -1.31 -6.07
N TYR A 109 2.04 -2.07 -6.51
CA TYR A 109 1.42 -1.92 -7.81
C TYR A 109 0.46 -0.73 -7.77
N LEU A 110 0.62 0.21 -8.68
CA LEU A 110 -0.27 1.35 -8.83
C LEU A 110 -0.75 1.48 -10.26
N PRO A 111 -2.00 1.88 -10.51
CA PRO A 111 -2.51 2.01 -11.86
C PRO A 111 -1.69 3.04 -12.63
N ALA A 112 -1.26 2.68 -13.83
CA ALA A 112 -0.55 3.56 -14.74
C ALA A 112 -1.49 4.59 -15.39
N GLY A 113 -2.69 4.12 -15.74
CA GLY A 113 -3.77 4.90 -16.35
C GLY A 113 -4.58 5.72 -15.35
N GLU A 114 -5.66 6.31 -15.84
CA GLU A 114 -6.60 7.01 -14.98
C GLU A 114 -7.43 6.02 -14.16
N PHE A 115 -7.76 6.41 -12.94
CA PHE A 115 -8.75 5.67 -12.15
C PHE A 115 -9.47 6.59 -11.17
N THR A 116 -10.63 6.15 -10.71
CA THR A 116 -11.37 6.80 -9.63
C THR A 116 -11.52 5.88 -8.44
N ARG A 117 -11.63 6.48 -7.25
CA ARG A 117 -11.96 5.78 -6.01
C ARG A 117 -13.16 6.45 -5.38
N ARG A 118 -14.12 5.67 -4.90
CA ARG A 118 -15.21 6.14 -4.06
C ARG A 118 -15.10 5.46 -2.69
N PHE A 119 -15.14 6.25 -1.64
CA PHE A 119 -14.87 5.79 -0.27
C PHE A 119 -16.16 5.60 0.53
N HIS A 120 -16.19 4.56 1.34
CA HIS A 120 -17.35 4.14 2.12
C HIS A 120 -16.94 3.63 3.51
N ASP A 121 -17.85 3.78 4.46
CA ASP A 121 -17.74 3.25 5.83
C ASP A 121 -16.39 3.54 6.51
N ASP A 122 -15.95 4.79 6.39
CA ASP A 122 -14.68 5.31 6.93
C ASP A 122 -13.47 4.53 6.42
N PHE A 123 -13.46 4.26 5.10
CA PHE A 123 -12.36 3.57 4.43
C PHE A 123 -11.02 4.12 4.89
N THR A 124 -10.16 3.23 5.36
CA THR A 124 -8.87 3.59 5.94
C THR A 124 -7.77 2.78 5.28
N LEU A 125 -6.72 3.48 4.85
CA LEU A 125 -5.49 2.87 4.36
C LEU A 125 -4.35 3.06 5.37
N CYS A 126 -3.58 2.00 5.60
CA CYS A 126 -2.24 2.06 6.16
C CYS A 126 -1.24 2.02 4.99
N CYS A 127 -0.51 3.10 4.78
CA CYS A 127 0.42 3.25 3.67
C CYS A 127 1.86 3.41 4.15
N VAL A 128 2.82 2.81 3.46
CA VAL A 128 4.22 3.25 3.53
C VAL A 128 4.39 4.33 2.45
N VAL A 129 4.74 5.54 2.86
CA VAL A 129 4.92 6.68 1.97
C VAL A 129 6.33 7.23 2.10
N GLN A 130 6.86 7.69 0.98
CA GLN A 130 8.16 8.35 0.97
C GLN A 130 8.04 9.83 1.29
N LYS A 131 9.01 10.31 2.08
CA LYS A 131 9.25 11.73 2.31
C LYS A 131 9.82 12.36 1.03
N PHE A 132 9.55 13.65 0.86
CA PHE A 132 10.06 14.40 -0.30
C PHE A 132 11.59 14.51 -0.33
N ARG A 133 12.24 14.47 0.83
CA ARG A 133 13.70 14.36 0.94
C ARG A 133 14.03 12.88 0.99
N ARG A 134 14.86 12.42 0.06
CA ARG A 134 15.32 11.03 -0.03
C ARG A 134 16.84 10.97 0.06
N THR A 135 17.33 9.98 0.79
CA THR A 135 18.73 9.55 0.78
C THR A 135 19.09 8.99 -0.60
N PRO A 136 20.06 9.59 -1.32
CA PRO A 136 20.48 9.08 -2.61
C PRO A 136 20.89 7.61 -2.55
N SER A 137 20.59 6.86 -3.61
CA SER A 137 20.99 5.45 -3.78
C SER A 137 20.37 4.42 -2.82
N VAL A 138 19.51 4.83 -1.88
CA VAL A 138 18.77 3.88 -1.01
C VAL A 138 17.55 3.34 -1.75
N GLN A 139 17.47 2.02 -1.93
CA GLN A 139 16.29 1.34 -2.49
C GLN A 139 15.64 0.46 -1.42
N TYR A 140 14.32 0.46 -1.36
CA TYR A 140 13.53 -0.32 -0.41
C TYR A 140 12.85 -1.51 -1.07
N HIS A 141 12.65 -2.55 -0.27
CA HIS A 141 11.88 -3.73 -0.60
C HIS A 141 10.77 -3.93 0.42
N PHE A 142 9.54 -4.07 -0.06
CA PHE A 142 8.36 -4.24 0.78
C PHE A 142 7.66 -5.57 0.58
N GLU A 143 7.17 -6.13 1.68
CA GLU A 143 6.32 -7.32 1.71
C GLU A 143 5.13 -7.07 2.65
N VAL A 144 4.03 -7.78 2.42
CA VAL A 144 2.86 -7.79 3.30
C VAL A 144 2.65 -9.23 3.77
N LEU A 145 2.55 -9.40 5.09
CA LEU A 145 2.33 -10.69 5.74
C LEU A 145 0.92 -10.72 6.32
N ALA A 146 0.20 -11.82 6.10
CA ALA A 146 -1.15 -12.07 6.63
C ALA A 146 -1.22 -13.34 7.50
N GLY A 147 -0.10 -13.68 8.13
CA GLY A 147 0.05 -14.86 8.98
C GLY A 147 1.49 -15.01 9.50
N PRO A 148 1.74 -15.99 10.38
CA PRO A 148 3.05 -16.17 11.00
C PRO A 148 4.14 -16.46 9.96
N ALA A 149 5.33 -15.91 10.20
CA ALA A 149 6.47 -16.08 9.30
C ALA A 149 7.80 -16.08 10.07
N VAL A 150 8.81 -16.73 9.51
CA VAL A 150 10.19 -16.59 9.97
C VAL A 150 10.93 -15.73 8.95
N LEU A 151 11.60 -14.68 9.42
CA LEU A 151 12.36 -13.79 8.56
C LEU A 151 13.52 -14.54 7.91
N ASP A 152 13.58 -14.51 6.58
CA ASP A 152 14.61 -15.12 5.76
C ASP A 152 15.91 -14.31 5.74
N ARG A 153 15.80 -13.00 5.95
CA ARG A 153 16.89 -12.03 6.03
C ARG A 153 16.54 -10.91 7.00
N GLU A 154 17.54 -10.09 7.32
CA GLU A 154 17.33 -8.89 8.14
C GLU A 154 16.24 -7.98 7.56
N VAL A 155 15.48 -7.36 8.48
CA VAL A 155 14.46 -6.37 8.14
C VAL A 155 14.76 -5.06 8.83
N LEU A 156 14.55 -3.98 8.09
CA LEU A 156 14.69 -2.64 8.62
C LEU A 156 13.54 -2.35 9.59
N PHE A 157 12.32 -2.71 9.21
CA PHE A 157 11.16 -2.57 10.07
C PHE A 157 10.07 -3.60 9.76
N VAL A 158 9.25 -3.87 10.77
CA VAL A 158 7.97 -4.56 10.67
C VAL A 158 6.92 -3.68 11.31
N HIS A 159 5.97 -3.20 10.51
CA HIS A 159 4.87 -2.38 10.98
C HIS A 159 3.57 -3.18 11.01
N TYR A 160 2.91 -3.23 12.17
CA TYR A 160 1.65 -3.96 12.32
C TYR A 160 0.50 -3.04 11.90
N ALA A 161 -0.07 -3.29 10.72
CA ALA A 161 -1.12 -2.47 10.12
C ALA A 161 -2.50 -2.73 10.73
N THR A 162 -2.73 -3.95 11.23
CA THR A 162 -3.94 -4.36 11.93
C THR A 162 -3.60 -5.25 13.14
N GLY A 163 -4.62 -5.62 13.93
CA GLY A 163 -4.47 -6.53 15.06
C GLY A 163 -4.17 -5.86 16.39
N ALA A 164 -3.87 -6.67 17.41
CA ALA A 164 -3.61 -6.18 18.77
C ALA A 164 -2.38 -5.26 18.87
N ARG A 165 -1.47 -5.37 17.91
CA ARG A 165 -0.25 -4.54 17.80
C ARG A 165 -0.39 -3.41 16.78
N GLN A 166 -1.60 -3.14 16.26
CA GLN A 166 -1.82 -2.09 15.27
C GLN A 166 -1.13 -0.78 15.67
N GLN A 167 -0.52 -0.10 14.69
CA GLN A 167 0.29 1.12 14.85
C GLN A 167 1.64 0.94 15.57
N GLN A 168 2.01 -0.28 15.98
CA GLN A 168 3.36 -0.54 16.49
C GLN A 168 4.32 -0.87 15.36
N THR A 169 5.60 -0.56 15.58
CA THR A 169 6.69 -0.90 14.65
C THR A 169 7.85 -1.52 15.42
N ASP A 170 8.30 -2.68 14.96
CA ASP A 170 9.56 -3.29 15.38
C ASP A 170 10.65 -2.91 14.36
N PHE A 171 11.88 -2.69 14.80
CA PHE A 171 13.00 -2.25 13.96
C PHE A 171 14.18 -3.22 14.06
N ASP A 172 14.99 -3.24 13.01
CA ASP A 172 16.29 -3.94 12.95
C ASP A 172 16.21 -5.41 13.39
N LEU A 173 15.20 -6.14 12.91
CA LEU A 173 15.02 -7.54 13.29
C LEU A 173 15.95 -8.43 12.45
N PRO A 174 16.66 -9.39 13.08
CA PRO A 174 17.60 -10.26 12.39
C PRO A 174 16.89 -11.35 11.59
N ALA A 175 17.62 -11.94 10.64
CA ALA A 175 17.22 -13.19 10.01
C ALA A 175 16.97 -14.28 11.06
N GLY A 176 16.00 -15.15 10.82
CA GLY A 176 15.56 -16.20 11.74
C GLY A 176 14.61 -15.73 12.84
N HIS A 177 14.33 -14.43 12.96
CA HIS A 177 13.31 -13.93 13.90
C HIS A 177 11.92 -14.40 13.48
N ALA A 178 11.15 -14.92 14.44
CA ALA A 178 9.77 -15.35 14.24
C ALA A 178 8.80 -14.18 14.45
N LEU A 179 7.99 -13.90 13.43
CA LEU A 179 6.90 -12.93 13.49
C LEU A 179 5.58 -13.64 13.76
N GLU A 180 4.98 -13.33 14.90
CA GLU A 180 3.66 -13.80 15.29
C GLU A 180 2.60 -12.83 14.77
N VAL A 181 2.13 -13.03 13.53
CA VAL A 181 1.00 -12.30 12.95
C VAL A 181 -0.21 -13.23 12.99
N ALA A 182 -1.24 -12.87 13.76
CA ALA A 182 -2.43 -13.71 13.89
C ALA A 182 -3.18 -13.80 12.55
N ALA A 183 -3.96 -14.87 12.38
CA ALA A 183 -4.78 -15.03 11.18
C ALA A 183 -5.77 -13.86 11.04
N GLY A 184 -5.72 -13.16 9.90
CA GLY A 184 -6.52 -11.96 9.64
C GLY A 184 -5.85 -10.65 10.04
N ASP A 185 -4.73 -10.69 10.77
CA ASP A 185 -3.89 -9.53 11.02
C ASP A 185 -2.89 -9.34 9.87
N ILE A 186 -2.40 -8.12 9.71
CA ILE A 186 -1.53 -7.72 8.60
C ILE A 186 -0.33 -6.97 9.13
N ALA A 187 0.85 -7.39 8.71
CA ALA A 187 2.10 -6.68 8.94
C ALA A 187 2.76 -6.28 7.61
N ILE A 188 3.35 -5.09 7.58
CA ILE A 188 4.14 -4.59 6.47
C ILE A 188 5.62 -4.73 6.86
N VAL A 189 6.38 -5.44 6.04
CA VAL A 189 7.81 -5.65 6.25
C VAL A 189 8.59 -4.79 5.26
N GLY A 190 9.51 -3.97 5.77
CA GLY A 190 10.40 -3.16 4.97
C GLY A 190 11.86 -3.59 5.12
N ARG A 191 12.57 -3.65 4.00
CA ARG A 191 14.00 -3.99 3.93
C ARG A 191 14.74 -3.02 3.03
N LEU A 192 16.05 -2.93 3.22
CA LEU A 192 16.94 -2.36 2.20
C LEU A 192 17.17 -3.39 1.09
N ARG A 193 17.33 -2.90 -0.14
CA ARG A 193 17.57 -3.72 -1.32
C ARG A 193 19.06 -3.88 -1.63
#